data_AF-A0AA47BUP9-F1
#
_entry.id   AF-A0AA47BUP9-F1
#
_cell.length_a   1.000
_cell.length_b   1.000
_cell.length_c   1.000
_cell.angle_alpha   90.00
_cell.angle_beta   90.00
_cell.angle_gamma   90.00
#
_symmetry.space_group_name_H-M   'P 1'
#
loop_
_entity.id
_entity.type
_entity.pdbx_description
1 polymer ?
#
loop_
_entity_poly.entity_id
_entity_poly.type
_entity_poly.pdbx_seq_one_letter_code
_entity_poly.pdbx_strand_id
1 'polypeptide(L)' 'MITVCDAAAESCPTFLGKHEKLHWSIPYPARATGTESEINVTFDEAFNLSKQRIEKNYYD' A
#
# COMPACT_ATOMS: atom_id res chain seq x y z
N MET A 1 -11.53 2.08 -5.93
CA MET A 1 -10.57 0.96 -5.93
C MET A 1 -9.20 1.50 -5.59
N ILE A 2 -8.57 0.96 -4.57
CA ILE A 2 -7.21 1.33 -4.17
C ILE A 2 -6.31 0.11 -4.37
N THR A 3 -5.17 0.31 -5.02
CA THR A 3 -4.06 -0.65 -5.07
C THR A 3 -2.90 -0.09 -4.27
N VAL A 4 -2.26 -0.90 -3.44
CA VAL A 4 -1.26 -0.44 -2.46
C VAL A 4 0.18 -0.73 -2.86
N CYS A 5 0.37 -1.38 -4.01
CA CYS A 5 1.68 -1.77 -4.49
C CYS A 5 1.60 -2.19 -5.95
N ASP A 6 2.74 -2.19 -6.65
CA ASP A 6 2.75 -2.31 -8.11
C ASP A 6 2.25 -3.67 -8.59
N ALA A 7 2.61 -4.76 -7.91
CA ALA A 7 2.12 -6.08 -8.29
C ALA A 7 0.59 -6.20 -8.12
N ALA A 8 0.00 -5.52 -7.13
CA ALA A 8 -1.44 -5.45 -6.98
C ALA A 8 -2.09 -4.57 -8.06
N ALA A 9 -1.40 -3.53 -8.55
CA ALA A 9 -1.85 -2.71 -9.66
C ALA A 9 -1.84 -3.49 -10.98
N GLU A 10 -0.77 -4.25 -11.24
CA GLU A 10 -0.61 -5.09 -12.45
C GLU A 10 -1.61 -6.25 -12.51
N SER A 11 -1.85 -6.92 -11.38
CA SER A 11 -2.79 -8.05 -11.30
C SER A 11 -4.25 -7.62 -11.14
N CYS A 12 -4.53 -6.32 -10.99
CA CYS A 12 -5.87 -5.84 -10.68
C CYS A 12 -6.82 -6.07 -11.85
N PRO A 13 -7.94 -6.79 -11.66
CA PRO A 13 -8.90 -7.00 -12.74
C PRO A 13 -9.60 -5.69 -13.12
N THR A 14 -10.13 -5.64 -14.34
CA THR A 14 -10.94 -4.49 -14.77
C THR A 14 -12.36 -4.61 -14.20
N PHE A 15 -12.80 -3.58 -13.48
CA PHE A 15 -14.16 -3.47 -12.98
C PHE A 15 -15.01 -2.65 -13.94
N LEU A 16 -16.20 -3.15 -14.27
CA LEU A 16 -17.17 -2.43 -15.11
C LEU A 16 -17.96 -1.43 -14.25
N GLY A 17 -18.33 -0.28 -14.83
CA GLY A 17 -19.07 0.79 -14.13
C GLY A 17 -18.18 1.92 -13.59
N LYS A 18 -18.81 2.97 -13.07
CA LYS A 18 -18.11 4.16 -12.56
C LYS A 18 -17.48 3.86 -11.20
N HIS A 19 -16.15 3.91 -11.15
CA HIS A 19 -15.39 3.83 -9.92
C HIS A 19 -14.12 4.66 -10.08
N GLU A 20 -13.66 5.22 -8.97
CA GLU A 20 -12.35 5.85 -8.91
C GLU A 20 -11.26 4.77 -8.76
N LYS A 21 -10.15 4.92 -9.48
CA LYS A 21 -8.95 4.08 -9.32
C LYS A 21 -7.84 4.91 -8.73
N LEU A 22 -7.33 4.47 -7.58
CA LEU A 22 -6.22 5.08 -6.88
C LEU A 22 -5.11 4.04 -6.71
N HIS A 23 -3.87 4.49 -6.84
CA HIS A 23 -2.69 3.70 -6.57
C HIS A 23 -1.85 4.42 -5.52
N TRP A 24 -1.51 3.70 -4.46
CA TRP A 24 -0.60 4.15 -3.41
C TRP A 24 0.63 3.26 -3.47
N SER A 25 1.80 3.81 -3.78
CA SER A 25 3.04 3.04 -3.80
C SER A 25 3.56 2.86 -2.36
N ILE A 26 3.12 1.78 -1.71
CA ILE A 26 3.59 1.40 -0.37
C ILE A 26 4.68 0.34 -0.52
N PRO A 27 5.80 0.43 0.25
CA PRO A 27 6.82 -0.61 0.28
C PRO A 27 6.21 -1.99 0.53
N TYR A 28 6.85 -3.04 0.02
CA TYR A 28 6.42 -4.43 0.22
C TYR A 28 7.12 -5.02 1.47
N PRO A 29 6.52 -4.94 2.67
CA PRO A 29 7.19 -5.40 3.89
C PRO A 29 7.44 -6.91 3.89
N ALA A 30 6.61 -7.68 3.17
CA ALA A 30 6.77 -9.12 3.00
C ALA A 30 8.06 -9.53 2.26
N ARG A 31 8.73 -8.60 1.57
CA ARG A 31 10.04 -8.84 0.92
C ARG A 31 11.22 -8.34 1.75
N ALA A 32 10.99 -7.82 2.95
CA ALA A 32 12.06 -7.35 3.82
C ALA A 32 12.98 -8.53 4.20
N THR A 33 14.28 -8.28 4.15
CA THR A 33 15.33 -9.24 4.50
C THR A 33 16.36 -8.56 5.38
N GLY A 34 16.96 -9.29 6.30
CA GLY A 34 17.95 -8.76 7.23
C GLY A 34 17.70 -9.26 8.64
N THR A 35 18.17 -8.50 9.61
CA THR A 35 17.88 -8.71 11.02
C THR A 35 16.39 -8.50 11.32
N GLU A 36 15.92 -9.06 12.43
CA GLU A 36 14.54 -8.86 12.89
C GLU A 36 14.18 -7.36 13.03
N SER A 37 15.14 -6.55 13.49
CA SER A 37 14.97 -5.09 13.58
C SER A 37 14.74 -4.43 12.22
N GLU A 38 15.55 -4.78 11.22
CA GLU A 38 15.41 -4.24 9.85
C GLU A 38 14.08 -4.67 9.21
N ILE A 39 13.65 -5.90 9.47
CA ILE A 39 12.34 -6.39 9.03
C ILE A 39 11.23 -5.56 9.70
N ASN A 40 11.26 -5.42 11.03
CA ASN A 40 10.24 -4.69 11.80
C ASN A 40 10.14 -3.22 11.36
N VAL A 41 11.28 -2.55 11.15
CA VAL A 41 11.31 -1.17 10.62
C VAL A 41 10.57 -1.07 9.28
N THR A 42 10.80 -2.01 8.37
CA THR A 42 10.13 -2.01 7.06
C THR A 42 8.60 -2.19 7.19
N PHE A 43 8.16 -3.02 8.14
CA PHE A 43 6.73 -3.19 8.44
C PHE A 43 6.11 -1.92 9.04
N ASP A 44 6.81 -1.28 9.98
CA ASP A 44 6.36 -0.04 10.60
C ASP A 44 6.25 1.10 9.57
N GLU A 45 7.22 1.22 8.65
CA GLU A 45 7.16 2.18 7.54
C GLU A 45 5.94 1.96 6.64
N ALA A 46 5.70 0.71 6.21
CA ALA A 46 4.56 0.37 5.37
C ALA A 46 3.22 0.67 6.06
N PHE A 47 3.12 0.37 7.37
CA PHE A 47 1.93 0.67 8.16
C PHE A 47 1.69 2.18 8.27
N ASN A 48 2.72 2.95 8.63
CA ASN A 48 2.62 4.39 8.80
C ASN A 48 2.24 5.10 7.50
N LEU A 49 2.81 4.69 6.37
CA LEU A 49 2.45 5.21 5.05
C LEU A 49 0.98 4.90 4.71
N SER A 50 0.52 3.68 4.99
CA SER A 50 -0.88 3.28 4.76
C SER A 50 -1.84 4.13 5.59
N LYS A 51 -1.51 4.32 6.88
CA LYS A 51 -2.28 5.14 7.81
C LYS A 51 -2.38 6.60 7.34
N GLN A 52 -1.25 7.22 7.00
CA GLN A 52 -1.22 8.61 6.52
C GLN A 52 -2.06 8.81 5.25
N ARG A 53 -2.05 7.85 4.32
CA ARG A 53 -2.87 7.90 3.10
C ARG A 53 -4.36 7.81 3.39
N ILE A 54 -4.75 6.94 4.33
CA ILE A 54 -6.14 6.81 4.74
C ILE A 54 -6.62 8.08 5.44
N GLU A 55 -5.85 8.60 6.39
CA GLU A 55 -6.18 9.82 7.13
C GLU A 55 -6.36 11.00 6.16
N LYS A 56 -5.37 11.25 5.30
CA LYS A 56 -5.42 12.34 4.32
C LYS A 56 -6.57 12.24 3.31
N ASN A 57 -6.95 11.03 2.89
CA ASN A 57 -7.91 10.86 1.80
C ASN A 57 -9.37 10.74 2.26
N TYR A 58 -9.61 10.45 3.55
CA TYR A 58 -10.95 10.12 4.04
C TYR A 58 -11.37 10.87 5.30
N TYR A 59 -10.44 11.52 6.00
CA TYR A 59 -10.71 12.20 7.28
C TYR A 59 -10.34 13.69 7.28
N ASP A 60 -9.77 14.21 6.18
CA ASP A 60 -9.63 15.65 5.89
C ASP A 60 -10.87 16.21 5.16
#